data_AF-T1AD06-F1
#
_entry.id   AF-T1AD06-F1
#
_cell.length_a   1.000
_cell.length_b   1.000
_cell.length_c   1.000
_cell.angle_alpha   90.00
_cell.angle_beta   90.00
_cell.angle_gamma   90.00
#
_symmetry.space_group_name_H-M   'P 1'
#
loop_
_entity.id
_entity.type
_entity.pdbx_description
1 polymer ?
#
loop_
_entity_poly.entity_id
_entity_poly.type
_entity_poly.pdbx_seq_one_letter_code
_entity_poly.pdbx_strand_id
1 'polypeptide(L)'
;SSTDGGSTWTMSGEAYGSTHHLHADQHAFAWNASSSAFYVGNDGGFYRQFTSNWLAQNSGLAVTQFYAIAGHAGATASSHTGSNGSPITPIVAGAQDNGTQLYTGYVSGAAPQPDSWQQIFGGDGGQTAVDPADGNFLYGEYTNLSLFYSSTGGTAQQYSTEPPDTANQNANFIAPMALVPNGTAAATQMLGGGASLWLGSNIQNANPTWTSLNGITLPVGSGGNYISAIGVDPSSNNNLWVGYDNGQVWHTTNATAATPIWTQSGGSTLPDTSAHSLMVNSFWVQPGQPNTVYVTYAG
;
A
#
# COMPACT_ATOMS: atom_id res chain seq x y z
N SER A 1 -7.74 23.86 21.88
CA SER A 1 -7.23 25.14 22.43
C SER A 1 -7.68 25.32 23.87
N SER A 2 -7.00 26.19 24.62
CA SER A 2 -7.36 26.58 25.99
C SER A 2 -7.24 28.10 26.14
N THR A 3 -8.11 28.71 26.95
CA THR A 3 -8.10 30.14 27.29
C THR A 3 -7.83 30.42 28.77
N ASP A 4 -7.58 29.37 29.56
CA ASP A 4 -7.43 29.42 31.02
C ASP A 4 -6.11 28.80 31.50
N GLY A 5 -5.07 28.88 30.66
CA GLY A 5 -3.73 28.37 30.97
C GLY A 5 -3.63 26.84 30.93
N GLY A 6 -4.55 26.15 30.24
CA GLY A 6 -4.55 24.69 30.08
C GLY A 6 -5.41 23.95 31.11
N SER A 7 -6.22 24.67 31.90
CA SER A 7 -7.10 24.06 32.91
C SER A 7 -8.32 23.39 32.25
N THR A 8 -8.84 23.98 31.18
CA THR A 8 -9.87 23.39 30.32
C THR A 8 -9.47 23.47 28.85
N TRP A 9 -9.99 22.53 28.06
CA TRP A 9 -9.69 22.39 26.65
C TRP A 9 -10.98 22.34 25.82
N THR A 10 -10.97 23.06 24.70
CA THR A 10 -12.00 22.98 23.66
C THR A 10 -11.37 22.48 22.38
N MET A 11 -12.09 21.67 21.61
CA MET A 11 -11.63 21.22 20.30
C MET A 11 -11.47 22.43 19.36
N SER A 12 -10.29 22.56 18.75
CA SER A 12 -9.97 23.64 17.82
C SER A 12 -9.74 23.17 16.39
N GLY A 13 -9.74 21.86 16.16
CA GLY A 13 -9.64 21.21 14.86
C GLY A 13 -9.93 19.71 14.99
N GLU A 14 -10.38 19.09 13.92
CA GLU A 14 -10.79 17.69 13.88
C GLU A 14 -10.22 17.00 12.63
N ALA A 15 -9.62 15.81 12.80
CA ALA A 15 -9.02 15.08 11.68
C ALA A 15 -10.08 14.51 10.72
N TYR A 16 -11.22 14.07 11.25
CA TYR A 16 -12.25 13.33 10.50
C TYR A 16 -13.48 14.18 10.15
N GLY A 17 -13.54 15.43 10.62
CA GLY A 17 -14.62 16.38 10.35
C GLY A 17 -14.34 17.28 9.15
N SER A 18 -15.39 17.74 8.47
CA SER A 18 -15.28 18.71 7.37
C SER A 18 -15.22 20.17 7.86
N THR A 19 -15.74 20.43 9.06
CA THR A 19 -15.64 21.72 9.73
C THR A 19 -14.35 21.77 10.54
N HIS A 20 -13.51 22.79 10.30
CA HIS A 20 -12.25 22.98 11.03
C HIS A 20 -11.23 21.83 10.86
N HIS A 21 -11.18 21.22 9.67
CA HIS A 21 -10.28 20.09 9.41
C HIS A 21 -8.82 20.43 9.73
N LEU A 22 -8.26 19.68 10.67
CA LEU A 22 -6.85 19.68 11.02
C LEU A 22 -6.45 18.22 11.18
N HIS A 23 -5.52 17.76 10.35
CA HIS A 23 -5.00 16.41 10.43
C HIS A 23 -4.49 16.08 11.85
N ALA A 24 -4.54 14.80 12.26
CA ALA A 24 -4.01 14.35 13.55
C ALA A 24 -2.49 14.50 13.66
N ASP A 25 -1.96 14.29 14.87
CA ASP A 25 -0.52 14.19 15.17
C ASP A 25 0.28 15.49 14.93
N GLN A 26 0.13 16.44 15.85
CA GLN A 26 0.78 17.75 15.73
C GLN A 26 2.23 17.69 16.19
N HIS A 27 3.17 18.00 15.29
CA HIS A 27 4.61 17.89 15.52
C HIS A 27 5.27 19.24 15.82
N ALA A 28 4.69 20.32 15.30
CA ALA A 28 5.23 21.66 15.44
C ALA A 28 4.13 22.71 15.52
N PHE A 29 4.36 23.76 16.31
CA PHE A 29 3.47 24.90 16.45
C PHE A 29 4.26 26.20 16.32
N ALA A 30 3.71 27.19 15.63
CA ALA A 30 4.29 28.53 15.55
C ALA A 30 3.21 29.61 15.53
N TRP A 31 3.46 30.73 16.22
CA TRP A 31 2.57 31.89 16.25
C TRP A 31 3.26 33.11 15.64
N ASN A 32 2.60 33.76 14.69
CA ASN A 32 3.05 35.03 14.14
C ASN A 32 2.18 36.17 14.68
N ALA A 33 2.74 36.91 15.63
CA ALA A 33 2.05 38.02 16.30
C ALA A 33 1.70 39.20 15.38
N SER A 34 2.41 39.41 14.26
CA SER A 34 2.13 40.54 13.36
C SER A 34 0.93 40.30 12.46
N SER A 35 0.65 39.03 12.14
CA SER A 35 -0.49 38.62 11.31
C SER A 35 -1.59 37.90 12.08
N SER A 36 -1.40 37.70 13.38
CA SER A 36 -2.25 36.85 14.23
C SER A 36 -2.49 35.45 13.64
N ALA A 37 -1.48 34.92 12.95
CA ALA A 37 -1.56 33.61 12.31
C ALA A 37 -0.96 32.54 13.23
N PHE A 38 -1.70 31.47 13.44
CA PHE A 38 -1.21 30.24 14.06
C PHE A 38 -0.91 29.19 12.99
N TYR A 39 0.21 28.50 13.15
CA TYR A 39 0.71 27.52 12.20
C TYR A 39 0.96 26.21 12.91
N VAL A 40 0.62 25.11 12.23
CA VAL A 40 0.83 23.76 12.73
C VAL A 40 1.40 22.88 11.64
N GLY A 41 2.42 22.12 11.99
CA GLY A 41 2.94 21.02 11.18
C GLY A 41 2.49 19.69 11.81
N ASN A 42 2.00 18.79 10.99
CA ASN A 42 1.49 17.47 11.37
C ASN A 42 1.67 16.47 10.23
N ASP A 43 1.20 15.23 10.40
CA ASP A 43 1.36 14.18 9.38
C ASP A 43 0.58 14.46 8.08
N GLY A 44 -0.42 15.34 8.12
CA GLY A 44 -1.11 15.87 6.95
C GLY A 44 -0.41 17.06 6.29
N GLY A 45 0.75 17.47 6.80
CA GLY A 45 1.56 18.57 6.27
C GLY A 45 1.47 19.86 7.10
N PHE A 46 1.27 20.98 6.42
CA PHE A 46 1.36 22.33 6.98
C PHE A 46 0.03 23.06 6.93
N TYR A 47 -0.43 23.53 8.09
CA TYR A 47 -1.71 24.20 8.25
C TYR A 47 -1.54 25.59 8.86
N ARG A 48 -2.40 26.52 8.45
CA ARG A 48 -2.49 27.88 9.00
C ARG A 48 -3.91 28.21 9.46
N GLN A 49 -4.03 28.95 10.56
CA GLN A 49 -5.28 29.48 11.09
C GLN A 49 -5.13 30.98 11.41
N PHE A 50 -6.12 31.80 11.02
CA PHE A 50 -6.24 33.20 11.44
C PHE A 50 -7.41 33.44 12.41
N THR A 51 -8.47 32.63 12.27
CA THR A 51 -9.69 32.70 13.09
C THR A 51 -9.97 31.31 13.66
N SER A 52 -11.15 30.73 13.42
CA SER A 52 -11.46 29.36 13.85
C SER A 52 -11.05 28.31 12.80
N ASN A 53 -10.98 28.64 11.51
CA ASN A 53 -10.73 27.67 10.44
C ASN A 53 -9.24 27.42 10.17
N TRP A 54 -8.89 26.15 10.02
CA TRP A 54 -7.59 25.70 9.51
C TRP A 54 -7.60 25.64 7.99
N LEU A 55 -6.50 26.06 7.39
CA LEU A 55 -6.26 26.04 5.95
C LEU A 55 -4.98 25.26 5.68
N ALA A 56 -5.07 24.18 4.91
CA ALA A 56 -3.89 23.46 4.42
C ALA A 56 -3.07 24.37 3.49
N GLN A 57 -1.75 24.28 3.58
CA GLN A 57 -0.79 25.08 2.82
C GLN A 57 0.23 24.17 2.11
N ASN A 58 -0.26 23.02 1.62
CA ASN A 58 0.58 21.91 1.15
C ASN A 58 0.95 21.99 -0.34
N SER A 59 0.27 22.82 -1.13
CA SER A 59 0.47 22.89 -2.58
C SER A 59 1.94 23.16 -2.94
N GLY A 60 2.53 22.27 -3.74
CA GLY A 60 3.92 22.36 -4.19
C GLY A 60 4.99 21.97 -3.16
N LEU A 61 4.64 21.51 -1.95
CA LEU A 61 5.64 21.12 -0.94
C LEU A 61 6.16 19.68 -1.09
N ALA A 62 5.42 18.80 -1.78
CA ALA A 62 5.76 17.38 -1.94
C ALA A 62 6.12 16.68 -0.61
N VAL A 63 5.27 16.86 0.41
CA VAL A 63 5.53 16.44 1.81
C VAL A 63 4.96 15.07 2.18
N THR A 64 4.23 14.42 1.28
CA THR A 64 3.61 13.11 1.56
C THR A 64 4.64 12.00 1.48
N GLN A 65 4.72 11.19 2.54
CA GLN A 65 5.48 9.95 2.53
C GLN A 65 4.61 8.82 1.94
N PHE A 66 5.08 8.21 0.85
CA PHE A 66 4.45 7.02 0.27
C PHE A 66 5.22 5.77 0.66
N TYR A 67 4.52 4.73 1.12
CA TYR A 67 5.07 3.40 1.34
C TYR A 67 5.25 2.65 0.02
N ALA A 68 4.30 2.80 -0.90
CA ALA A 68 4.31 2.15 -2.21
C ALA A 68 3.67 3.02 -3.29
N ILE A 69 4.06 2.74 -4.53
CA ILE A 69 3.48 3.35 -5.72
C ILE A 69 3.37 2.30 -6.83
N ALA A 70 2.22 2.25 -7.48
CA ALA A 70 1.96 1.43 -8.65
C ALA A 70 1.38 2.32 -9.75
N GLY A 71 1.86 2.15 -10.97
CA GLY A 71 1.37 2.89 -12.13
C GLY A 71 1.16 1.97 -13.31
N HIS A 72 0.29 2.38 -14.23
CA HIS A 72 0.08 1.68 -15.48
C HIS A 72 0.93 2.29 -16.61
N ALA A 73 1.48 1.44 -17.49
CA ALA A 73 2.31 1.87 -18.62
C ALA A 73 1.53 2.53 -19.79
N GLY A 74 0.31 3.04 -19.55
CA GLY A 74 -0.46 3.81 -20.54
C GLY A 74 -1.32 3.03 -21.55
N ALA A 75 -1.33 1.69 -21.54
CA ALA A 75 -2.17 0.91 -22.48
C ALA A 75 -3.65 0.78 -22.07
N THR A 76 -3.97 1.01 -20.80
CA THR A 76 -5.33 0.90 -20.26
C THR A 76 -5.63 2.14 -19.45
N ALA A 77 -6.83 2.67 -19.62
CA ALA A 77 -7.33 3.83 -18.88
C ALA A 77 -8.48 3.37 -17.99
N SER A 78 -8.62 4.00 -16.83
CA SER A 78 -9.79 3.77 -15.99
C SER A 78 -11.02 4.49 -16.54
N SER A 79 -12.20 4.00 -16.19
CA SER A 79 -13.47 4.69 -16.39
C SER A 79 -13.63 5.88 -15.45
N HIS A 80 -12.86 5.93 -14.36
CA HIS A 80 -12.70 7.12 -13.54
C HIS A 80 -12.09 8.25 -14.35
N THR A 81 -12.73 9.43 -14.30
CA THR A 81 -12.32 10.58 -15.10
C THR A 81 -11.53 11.56 -14.26
N GLY A 82 -10.49 12.13 -14.87
CA GLY A 82 -9.75 13.24 -14.28
C GLY A 82 -10.53 14.56 -14.34
N SER A 83 -9.89 15.65 -13.90
CA SER A 83 -10.48 16.99 -13.88
C SER A 83 -10.92 17.52 -15.25
N ASN A 84 -10.40 16.95 -16.34
CA ASN A 84 -10.76 17.27 -17.72
C ASN A 84 -11.87 16.37 -18.30
N GLY A 85 -12.47 15.48 -17.49
CA GLY A 85 -13.51 14.54 -17.91
C GLY A 85 -13.01 13.37 -18.76
N SER A 86 -11.69 13.20 -18.93
CA SER A 86 -11.10 12.08 -19.68
C SER A 86 -10.69 10.94 -18.76
N PRO A 87 -10.78 9.68 -19.22
CA PRO A 87 -10.12 8.54 -18.60
C PRO A 87 -8.66 8.83 -18.24
N ILE A 88 -8.23 8.38 -17.08
CA ILE A 88 -6.83 8.54 -16.64
C ILE A 88 -6.06 7.23 -16.79
N THR A 89 -4.75 7.34 -17.02
CA THR A 89 -3.83 6.23 -16.76
C THR A 89 -3.52 6.25 -15.25
N PRO A 90 -3.98 5.26 -14.48
CA PRO A 90 -3.90 5.33 -13.02
C PRO A 90 -2.47 5.23 -12.51
N ILE A 91 -2.15 6.06 -11.52
CA ILE A 91 -1.02 5.90 -10.61
C ILE A 91 -1.60 5.93 -9.21
N VAL A 92 -1.38 4.86 -8.45
CA VAL A 92 -1.94 4.66 -7.10
C VAL A 92 -0.79 4.58 -6.11
N ALA A 93 -0.85 5.37 -5.05
CA ALA A 93 0.20 5.44 -4.04
C ALA A 93 -0.39 5.35 -2.64
N GLY A 94 0.13 4.44 -1.83
CA GLY A 94 -0.25 4.30 -0.43
C GLY A 94 0.60 5.23 0.43
N ALA A 95 -0.03 6.10 1.22
CA ALA A 95 0.65 7.08 2.06
C ALA A 95 0.50 6.77 3.55
N GLN A 96 1.54 7.09 4.32
CA GLN A 96 1.45 7.15 5.78
C GLN A 96 0.41 8.21 6.19
N ASP A 97 -0.56 7.82 7.02
CA ASP A 97 -1.62 8.64 7.63
C ASP A 97 -2.53 9.43 6.66
N ASN A 98 -2.23 9.41 5.36
CA ASN A 98 -2.89 10.20 4.33
C ASN A 98 -3.63 9.32 3.31
N GLY A 99 -3.75 8.03 3.59
CA GLY A 99 -4.55 7.04 2.86
C GLY A 99 -3.94 6.66 1.52
N THR A 100 -4.74 5.98 0.72
CA THR A 100 -4.35 5.64 -0.65
C THR A 100 -4.81 6.71 -1.63
N GLN A 101 -3.87 7.22 -2.41
CA GLN A 101 -4.02 8.34 -3.33
C GLN A 101 -3.98 7.85 -4.78
N LEU A 102 -4.88 8.37 -5.61
CA LEU A 102 -4.92 8.18 -7.05
C LEU A 102 -4.52 9.48 -7.74
N TYR A 103 -3.50 9.44 -8.59
CA TYR A 103 -3.12 10.57 -9.43
C TYR A 103 -4.09 10.70 -10.60
N THR A 104 -4.75 11.85 -10.69
CA THR A 104 -5.75 12.16 -11.72
C THR A 104 -5.29 13.24 -12.70
N GLY A 105 -4.06 13.76 -12.51
CA GLY A 105 -3.55 14.93 -13.22
C GLY A 105 -2.93 14.67 -14.59
N TYR A 106 -2.96 13.44 -15.10
CA TYR A 106 -2.40 13.15 -16.42
C TYR A 106 -3.27 13.78 -17.50
N VAL A 107 -2.73 14.80 -18.17
CA VAL A 107 -3.33 15.40 -19.36
C VAL A 107 -2.29 15.36 -20.47
N SER A 108 -2.60 14.64 -21.55
CA SER A 108 -1.69 14.52 -22.70
C SER A 108 -1.33 15.90 -23.25
N GLY A 109 -0.03 16.19 -23.32
CA GLY A 109 0.51 17.46 -23.82
C GLY A 109 0.45 18.65 -22.85
N ALA A 110 -0.01 18.46 -21.61
CA ALA A 110 0.00 19.51 -20.59
C ALA A 110 1.26 19.47 -19.71
N ALA A 111 1.53 20.56 -18.99
CA ALA A 111 2.56 20.58 -17.95
C ALA A 111 2.22 19.58 -16.82
N PRO A 112 3.23 19.01 -16.12
CA PRO A 112 2.99 18.15 -14.96
C PRO A 112 2.09 18.82 -13.93
N GLN A 113 1.14 18.08 -13.37
CA GLN A 113 0.16 18.58 -12.39
C GLN A 113 0.44 17.96 -11.01
N PRO A 114 1.48 18.41 -10.28
CA PRO A 114 2.00 17.70 -9.11
C PRO A 114 0.98 17.52 -7.97
N ASP A 115 -0.05 18.38 -7.91
CA ASP A 115 -1.03 18.42 -6.83
C ASP A 115 -2.34 17.65 -7.16
N SER A 116 -2.45 16.98 -8.31
CA SER A 116 -3.70 16.31 -8.76
C SER A 116 -3.89 14.91 -8.18
N TRP A 117 -3.83 14.80 -6.86
CA TRP A 117 -4.06 13.56 -6.13
C TRP A 117 -5.46 13.54 -5.52
N GLN A 118 -6.12 12.39 -5.60
CA GLN A 118 -7.42 12.15 -4.99
C GLN A 118 -7.33 10.93 -4.07
N GLN A 119 -7.77 11.09 -2.82
CA GLN A 119 -7.89 9.96 -1.91
C GLN A 119 -8.97 8.99 -2.40
N ILE A 120 -8.63 7.73 -2.56
CA ILE A 120 -9.54 6.65 -2.96
C ILE A 120 -9.85 5.68 -1.81
N PHE A 121 -9.03 5.69 -0.76
CA PHE A 121 -9.22 4.92 0.48
C PHE A 121 -8.59 5.67 1.67
N GLY A 122 -9.27 5.70 2.82
CA GLY A 122 -8.89 6.50 3.99
C GLY A 122 -7.92 5.83 4.98
N GLY A 123 -7.48 6.58 6.00
CA GLY A 123 -6.51 6.21 7.05
C GLY A 123 -5.08 6.05 6.52
N ASP A 124 -4.34 4.97 6.80
CA ASP A 124 -3.08 4.66 6.10
C ASP A 124 -3.30 4.06 4.70
N GLY A 125 -2.30 4.14 3.83
CA GLY A 125 -2.24 3.38 2.59
C GLY A 125 -0.90 2.68 2.49
N GLY A 126 -0.88 1.36 2.45
CA GLY A 126 0.33 0.56 2.34
C GLY A 126 0.69 0.18 0.91
N GLN A 127 0.86 -1.12 0.66
CA GLN A 127 1.18 -1.63 -0.67
C GLN A 127 0.08 -1.25 -1.67
N THR A 128 0.44 -0.97 -2.92
CA THR A 128 -0.53 -0.68 -3.99
C THR A 128 -0.24 -1.48 -5.25
N ALA A 129 -1.29 -1.78 -6.03
CA ALA A 129 -1.16 -2.42 -7.32
C ALA A 129 -2.21 -1.87 -8.29
N VAL A 130 -1.84 -1.81 -9.57
CA VAL A 130 -2.76 -1.56 -10.68
C VAL A 130 -2.72 -2.80 -11.56
N ASP A 131 -3.90 -3.28 -11.96
CA ASP A 131 -3.97 -4.41 -12.88
C ASP A 131 -3.33 -4.04 -14.24
N PRO A 132 -2.38 -4.84 -14.75
CA PRO A 132 -1.68 -4.54 -16.00
C PRO A 132 -2.55 -4.71 -17.26
N ALA A 133 -3.69 -5.37 -17.16
CA ALA A 133 -4.62 -5.60 -18.27
C ALA A 133 -5.86 -4.71 -18.24
N ASP A 134 -6.20 -4.10 -17.10
CA ASP A 134 -7.35 -3.19 -16.97
C ASP A 134 -7.20 -2.18 -15.83
N GLY A 135 -6.92 -0.91 -16.19
CA GLY A 135 -6.76 0.21 -15.25
C GLY A 135 -7.98 0.56 -14.40
N ASN A 136 -9.13 -0.09 -14.57
CA ASN A 136 -10.23 0.00 -13.61
C ASN A 136 -9.97 -0.78 -12.33
N PHE A 137 -9.13 -1.82 -12.37
CA PHE A 137 -8.81 -2.64 -11.22
C PHE A 137 -7.60 -2.08 -10.48
N LEU A 138 -7.89 -1.42 -9.36
CA LEU A 138 -6.90 -0.92 -8.43
C LEU A 138 -6.98 -1.76 -7.17
N TYR A 139 -5.83 -2.03 -6.57
CA TYR A 139 -5.75 -2.76 -5.32
C TYR A 139 -4.82 -2.04 -4.37
N GLY A 140 -5.07 -2.22 -3.08
CA GLY A 140 -4.19 -1.71 -2.06
C GLY A 140 -4.38 -2.39 -0.73
N GLU A 141 -3.46 -2.10 0.14
CA GLU A 141 -3.47 -2.52 1.53
C GLU A 141 -3.69 -1.28 2.42
N TYR A 142 -4.55 -1.42 3.42
CA TYR A 142 -4.79 -0.42 4.44
C TYR A 142 -3.67 -0.49 5.48
N THR A 143 -3.77 -1.45 6.39
CA THR A 143 -2.72 -1.86 7.33
C THR A 143 -2.92 -3.33 7.70
N ASN A 144 -1.84 -3.99 8.16
CA ASN A 144 -1.87 -5.34 8.71
C ASN A 144 -2.58 -6.37 7.80
N LEU A 145 -2.34 -6.29 6.49
CA LEU A 145 -2.95 -7.17 5.47
C LEU A 145 -4.47 -6.99 5.31
N SER A 146 -5.02 -5.85 5.75
CA SER A 146 -6.39 -5.46 5.41
C SER A 146 -6.42 -4.95 3.98
N LEU A 147 -7.03 -5.68 3.05
CA LEU A 147 -6.93 -5.41 1.62
C LEU A 147 -8.21 -4.75 1.08
N PHE A 148 -8.05 -3.94 0.04
CA PHE A 148 -9.16 -3.29 -0.64
C PHE A 148 -8.99 -3.33 -2.16
N TYR A 149 -10.07 -3.03 -2.86
CA TYR A 149 -10.08 -2.95 -4.32
C TYR A 149 -10.96 -1.81 -4.83
N SER A 150 -10.69 -1.37 -6.06
CA SER A 150 -11.62 -0.62 -6.89
C SER A 150 -11.81 -1.39 -8.19
N SER A 151 -13.05 -1.43 -8.70
CA SER A 151 -13.38 -2.00 -10.02
C SER A 151 -13.78 -0.92 -11.03
N THR A 152 -13.63 0.36 -10.67
CA THR A 152 -13.98 1.53 -11.49
C THR A 152 -12.78 2.43 -11.74
N GLY A 153 -11.64 2.11 -11.14
CA GLY A 153 -10.41 2.91 -11.20
C GLY A 153 -10.46 4.21 -10.42
N GLY A 154 -11.39 4.31 -9.45
CA GLY A 154 -11.60 5.47 -8.59
C GLY A 154 -11.68 5.05 -7.12
N THR A 155 -12.70 5.51 -6.39
CA THR A 155 -12.95 5.14 -5.00
C THR A 155 -12.86 3.62 -4.81
N ALA A 156 -12.16 3.21 -3.77
CA ALA A 156 -11.99 1.81 -3.41
C ALA A 156 -12.91 1.44 -2.24
N GLN A 157 -13.09 0.13 -2.06
CA GLN A 157 -13.81 -0.45 -0.93
C GLN A 157 -13.01 -1.63 -0.38
N GLN A 158 -13.08 -1.77 0.94
CA GLN A 158 -12.45 -2.87 1.64
C GLN A 158 -13.14 -4.19 1.26
N TYR A 159 -12.39 -5.30 1.25
CA TYR A 159 -13.01 -6.61 1.08
C TYR A 159 -13.88 -6.96 2.29
N SER A 160 -15.02 -7.61 2.02
CA SER A 160 -15.87 -8.18 3.05
C SER A 160 -15.28 -9.47 3.64
N THR A 161 -14.43 -10.16 2.86
CA THR A 161 -13.71 -11.36 3.28
C THR A 161 -12.21 -11.11 3.14
N GLU A 162 -11.51 -11.03 4.26
CA GLU A 162 -10.08 -10.74 4.33
C GLU A 162 -9.23 -12.02 4.47
N PRO A 163 -7.92 -11.97 4.18
CA PRO A 163 -6.99 -13.00 4.58
C PRO A 163 -7.13 -13.30 6.09
N PRO A 164 -7.11 -14.57 6.53
CA PRO A 164 -7.30 -14.91 7.95
C PRO A 164 -6.30 -14.25 8.92
N ASP A 165 -5.08 -13.95 8.47
CA ASP A 165 -4.06 -13.31 9.31
C ASP A 165 -4.40 -11.86 9.68
N THR A 166 -5.25 -11.18 8.90
CA THR A 166 -5.71 -9.81 9.15
C THR A 166 -6.44 -9.69 10.49
N ALA A 167 -7.23 -10.70 10.87
CA ALA A 167 -8.06 -10.67 12.07
C ALA A 167 -7.27 -10.53 13.38
N ASN A 168 -6.02 -11.00 13.40
CA ASN A 168 -5.15 -10.96 14.58
C ASN A 168 -3.93 -10.06 14.37
N GLN A 169 -3.88 -9.29 13.27
CA GLN A 169 -2.71 -8.49 12.89
C GLN A 169 -1.43 -9.35 12.81
N ASN A 170 -1.57 -10.58 12.32
CA ASN A 170 -0.45 -11.48 12.07
C ASN A 170 0.20 -11.15 10.72
N ALA A 171 0.55 -9.89 10.51
CA ALA A 171 1.17 -9.39 9.30
C ALA A 171 1.99 -8.14 9.64
N ASN A 172 2.85 -7.72 8.72
CA ASN A 172 3.50 -6.43 8.85
C ASN A 172 2.49 -5.29 8.73
N PHE A 173 2.80 -4.16 9.38
CA PHE A 173 1.94 -2.97 9.32
C PHE A 173 1.65 -2.56 7.88
N ILE A 174 2.68 -2.59 7.02
CA ILE A 174 2.56 -2.54 5.57
C ILE A 174 2.82 -3.94 5.02
N ALA A 175 1.75 -4.69 4.76
CA ALA A 175 1.86 -6.06 4.29
C ALA A 175 2.10 -6.14 2.77
N PRO A 176 2.97 -7.04 2.27
CA PRO A 176 3.17 -7.21 0.84
C PRO A 176 1.96 -7.88 0.20
N MET A 177 1.67 -7.46 -1.04
CA MET A 177 0.73 -8.14 -1.92
C MET A 177 1.25 -8.13 -3.37
N ALA A 178 0.82 -9.11 -4.16
CA ALA A 178 1.19 -9.21 -5.58
C ALA A 178 0.04 -9.81 -6.39
N LEU A 179 -0.26 -9.23 -7.55
CA LEU A 179 -1.22 -9.83 -8.48
C LEU A 179 -0.65 -11.09 -9.12
N VAL A 180 -1.48 -12.12 -9.25
CA VAL A 180 -1.12 -13.33 -9.99
C VAL A 180 -1.42 -13.11 -11.48
N PRO A 181 -0.44 -13.29 -12.39
CA PRO A 181 -0.63 -13.09 -13.82
C PRO A 181 -1.79 -13.92 -14.39
N ASN A 182 -2.60 -13.29 -15.23
CA ASN A 182 -3.72 -13.93 -15.94
C ASN A 182 -3.62 -13.73 -17.47
N GLY A 183 -2.38 -13.86 -17.98
CA GLY A 183 -2.08 -13.59 -19.38
C GLY A 183 -2.34 -12.13 -19.74
N THR A 184 -3.20 -11.89 -20.73
CA THR A 184 -3.61 -10.54 -21.16
C THR A 184 -4.95 -10.11 -20.56
N ALA A 185 -5.57 -10.93 -19.70
CA ALA A 185 -6.82 -10.59 -19.02
C ALA A 185 -6.52 -10.04 -17.63
N ALA A 186 -7.49 -9.31 -17.07
CA ALA A 186 -7.41 -8.82 -15.71
C ALA A 186 -7.21 -9.97 -14.70
N ALA A 187 -6.39 -9.73 -13.69
CA ALA A 187 -6.08 -10.65 -12.62
C ALA A 187 -7.34 -10.99 -11.82
N THR A 188 -7.55 -12.29 -11.61
CA THR A 188 -8.62 -12.80 -10.75
C THR A 188 -8.09 -13.31 -9.40
N GLN A 189 -6.77 -13.29 -9.24
CA GLN A 189 -6.06 -13.81 -8.08
C GLN A 189 -4.93 -12.89 -7.62
N MET A 190 -4.69 -12.91 -6.31
CA MET A 190 -3.67 -12.09 -5.64
C MET A 190 -3.00 -12.93 -4.55
N LEU A 191 -1.73 -12.66 -4.31
CA LEU A 191 -1.01 -13.11 -3.13
C LEU A 191 -0.99 -12.01 -2.08
N GLY A 192 -1.23 -12.35 -0.82
CA GLY A 192 -1.07 -11.47 0.35
C GLY A 192 -0.18 -12.14 1.39
N GLY A 193 0.77 -11.38 1.96
CA GLY A 193 1.76 -11.90 2.90
C GLY A 193 1.48 -11.46 4.35
N GLY A 194 1.19 -12.42 5.22
CA GLY A 194 1.16 -12.24 6.67
C GLY A 194 2.11 -13.22 7.35
N ALA A 195 1.66 -13.88 8.41
CA ALA A 195 2.31 -15.06 8.94
C ALA A 195 2.28 -16.21 7.92
N SER A 196 1.21 -16.29 7.13
CA SER A 196 1.08 -17.20 6.00
C SER A 196 1.07 -16.44 4.68
N LEU A 197 1.44 -17.13 3.60
CA LEU A 197 1.18 -16.67 2.24
C LEU A 197 -0.24 -17.05 1.86
N TRP A 198 -1.08 -16.07 1.54
CA TRP A 198 -2.48 -16.27 1.17
C TRP A 198 -2.70 -16.07 -0.32
N LEU A 199 -3.39 -17.00 -0.97
CA LEU A 199 -3.92 -16.84 -2.32
C LEU A 199 -5.38 -16.44 -2.27
N GLY A 200 -5.66 -15.21 -2.68
CA GLY A 200 -6.98 -14.68 -2.93
C GLY A 200 -7.46 -15.10 -4.31
N SER A 201 -8.72 -15.49 -4.42
CA SER A 201 -9.42 -15.70 -5.69
C SER A 201 -10.70 -14.87 -5.72
N ASN A 202 -11.14 -14.45 -6.90
CA ASN A 202 -12.27 -13.53 -7.08
C ASN A 202 -12.00 -12.12 -6.52
N ILE A 203 -10.76 -11.64 -6.65
CA ILE A 203 -10.27 -10.38 -6.06
C ILE A 203 -10.90 -9.13 -6.67
N GLN A 204 -11.58 -9.26 -7.81
CA GLN A 204 -12.26 -8.16 -8.49
C GLN A 204 -13.61 -7.80 -7.83
N ASN A 205 -14.00 -8.52 -6.78
CA ASN A 205 -15.30 -8.41 -6.12
C ASN A 205 -15.13 -8.38 -4.60
N ALA A 206 -16.16 -7.91 -3.89
CA ALA A 206 -16.09 -7.69 -2.43
C ALA A 206 -15.88 -8.95 -1.59
N ASN A 207 -16.14 -10.15 -2.13
CA ASN A 207 -16.05 -11.41 -1.39
C ASN A 207 -15.06 -12.36 -2.07
N PRO A 208 -13.75 -12.08 -2.00
CA PRO A 208 -12.74 -13.04 -2.41
C PRO A 208 -12.71 -14.24 -1.44
N THR A 209 -12.09 -15.32 -1.89
CA THR A 209 -11.76 -16.47 -1.04
C THR A 209 -10.26 -16.56 -0.85
N TRP A 210 -9.81 -16.82 0.37
CA TRP A 210 -8.40 -16.90 0.72
C TRP A 210 -8.00 -18.30 1.16
N THR A 211 -6.95 -18.84 0.56
CA THR A 211 -6.37 -20.14 0.92
C THR A 211 -4.87 -20.01 1.14
N SER A 212 -4.32 -20.65 2.17
CA SER A 212 -2.87 -20.64 2.41
C SER A 212 -2.13 -21.42 1.32
N LEU A 213 -1.01 -20.86 0.86
CA LEU A 213 -0.06 -21.49 -0.06
C LEU A 213 1.23 -21.96 0.61
N ASN A 214 1.29 -21.97 1.95
CA ASN A 214 2.49 -22.43 2.66
C ASN A 214 2.86 -23.88 2.33
N GLY A 215 1.87 -24.69 1.94
CA GLY A 215 2.05 -26.11 1.74
C GLY A 215 2.51 -26.77 3.05
N ILE A 216 3.56 -27.58 2.98
CA ILE A 216 4.14 -28.24 4.15
C ILE A 216 5.38 -27.50 4.66
N THR A 217 6.15 -26.89 3.75
CA THR A 217 7.54 -26.49 4.04
C THR A 217 7.76 -24.99 4.17
N LEU A 218 6.84 -24.13 3.71
CA LEU A 218 6.98 -22.68 3.97
C LEU A 218 6.63 -22.39 5.43
N PRO A 219 7.54 -21.81 6.22
CA PRO A 219 7.27 -21.54 7.63
C PRO A 219 6.08 -20.60 7.83
N VAL A 220 5.28 -20.87 8.86
CA VAL A 220 4.32 -19.86 9.35
C VAL A 220 5.09 -18.86 10.20
N GLY A 221 5.00 -17.58 9.85
CA GLY A 221 5.61 -16.47 10.57
C GLY A 221 5.12 -16.37 12.02
N SER A 222 5.99 -15.90 12.91
CA SER A 222 5.66 -15.74 14.33
C SER A 222 6.60 -14.75 15.00
N GLY A 223 6.20 -14.20 16.16
CA GLY A 223 7.04 -13.29 16.93
C GLY A 223 7.41 -11.99 16.22
N GLY A 224 6.58 -11.53 15.28
CA GLY A 224 6.87 -10.37 14.43
C GLY A 224 7.83 -10.65 13.27
N ASN A 225 8.06 -11.93 12.92
CA ASN A 225 8.73 -12.34 11.70
C ASN A 225 7.67 -12.82 10.71
N TYR A 226 7.16 -11.90 9.90
CA TYR A 226 6.14 -12.14 8.89
C TYR A 226 6.74 -12.07 7.49
N ILE A 227 5.92 -12.41 6.50
CA ILE A 227 6.26 -12.25 5.10
C ILE A 227 6.33 -10.75 4.79
N SER A 228 7.49 -10.28 4.35
CA SER A 228 7.79 -8.87 4.05
C SER A 228 7.89 -8.59 2.56
N ALA A 229 8.12 -9.61 1.73
CA ALA A 229 8.17 -9.45 0.28
C ALA A 229 7.62 -10.69 -0.45
N ILE A 230 6.99 -10.45 -1.60
CA ILE A 230 6.49 -11.50 -2.50
C ILE A 230 7.03 -11.20 -3.91
N GLY A 231 7.64 -12.21 -4.52
CA GLY A 231 8.08 -12.16 -5.92
C GLY A 231 7.26 -13.14 -6.76
N VAL A 232 6.72 -12.65 -7.88
CA VAL A 232 5.94 -13.45 -8.83
C VAL A 232 6.63 -13.43 -10.19
N ASP A 233 6.82 -14.59 -10.81
CA ASP A 233 7.26 -14.67 -12.20
C ASP A 233 6.10 -14.35 -13.15
N PRO A 234 6.19 -13.28 -13.95
CA PRO A 234 5.11 -12.90 -14.85
C PRO A 234 4.85 -13.93 -15.97
N SER A 235 5.76 -14.88 -16.18
CA SER A 235 5.62 -15.93 -17.19
C SER A 235 5.17 -17.29 -16.62
N SER A 236 5.12 -17.44 -15.29
CA SER A 236 4.81 -18.73 -14.66
C SER A 236 4.21 -18.53 -13.27
N ASN A 237 2.92 -18.83 -13.12
CA ASN A 237 2.23 -18.80 -11.83
C ASN A 237 2.71 -19.89 -10.86
N ASN A 238 3.62 -20.77 -11.30
CA ASN A 238 4.25 -21.78 -10.46
C ASN A 238 5.52 -21.28 -9.76
N ASN A 239 6.16 -20.23 -10.29
CA ASN A 239 7.44 -19.73 -9.81
C ASN A 239 7.23 -18.51 -8.90
N LEU A 240 7.29 -18.74 -7.59
CA LEU A 240 7.05 -17.72 -6.57
C LEU A 240 8.21 -17.66 -5.57
N TRP A 241 8.48 -16.44 -5.09
CA TRP A 241 9.48 -16.14 -4.08
C TRP A 241 8.83 -15.42 -2.90
N VAL A 242 9.26 -15.76 -1.69
CA VAL A 242 8.77 -15.17 -0.44
C VAL A 242 9.97 -14.75 0.40
N GLY A 243 9.89 -13.56 0.98
CA GLY A 243 10.88 -12.99 1.88
C GLY A 243 10.27 -12.70 3.25
N TYR A 244 11.08 -12.84 4.30
CA TYR A 244 10.66 -12.59 5.69
C TYR A 244 11.43 -11.43 6.33
N ASP A 245 10.91 -10.91 7.44
CA ASP A 245 11.54 -9.82 8.22
C ASP A 245 12.93 -10.16 8.75
N ASN A 246 13.20 -11.44 8.97
CA ASN A 246 14.51 -11.93 9.39
C ASN A 246 15.52 -12.08 8.23
N GLY A 247 15.10 -11.82 7.00
CA GLY A 247 15.95 -11.92 5.80
C GLY A 247 15.85 -13.25 5.05
N GLN A 248 15.10 -14.22 5.57
CA GLN A 248 14.95 -15.51 4.91
C GLN A 248 14.24 -15.38 3.57
N VAL A 249 14.79 -16.04 2.56
CA VAL A 249 14.20 -16.15 1.23
C VAL A 249 13.78 -17.60 0.99
N TRP A 250 12.56 -17.79 0.50
CA TRP A 250 11.97 -19.08 0.16
C TRP A 250 11.45 -19.05 -1.27
N HIS A 251 11.50 -20.20 -1.92
CA HIS A 251 11.17 -20.35 -3.34
C HIS A 251 10.36 -21.61 -3.60
N THR A 252 9.42 -21.53 -4.54
CA THR A 252 8.73 -22.69 -5.11
C THR A 252 8.66 -22.58 -6.63
N THR A 253 8.66 -23.74 -7.31
CA THR A 253 8.38 -23.86 -8.74
C THR A 253 7.12 -24.70 -9.02
N ASN A 254 6.28 -24.92 -8.01
CA ASN A 254 5.05 -25.71 -8.12
C ASN A 254 3.88 -25.11 -7.32
N ALA A 255 3.78 -23.77 -7.28
CA ALA A 255 2.77 -23.06 -6.49
C ALA A 255 1.31 -23.44 -6.81
N THR A 256 1.01 -23.93 -8.02
CA THR A 256 -0.35 -24.34 -8.40
C THR A 256 -0.67 -25.81 -8.06
N ALA A 257 0.26 -26.54 -7.44
CA ALA A 257 0.00 -27.89 -6.96
C ALA A 257 -0.96 -27.88 -5.76
N ALA A 258 -1.68 -28.98 -5.53
CA ALA A 258 -2.56 -29.11 -4.37
C ALA A 258 -1.81 -28.96 -3.02
N THR A 259 -0.52 -29.29 -3.01
CA THR A 259 0.38 -29.03 -1.88
C THR A 259 1.70 -28.52 -2.45
N PRO A 260 1.90 -27.20 -2.51
CA PRO A 260 3.15 -26.59 -2.95
C PRO A 260 4.32 -27.01 -2.06
N ILE A 261 5.51 -27.09 -2.65
CA ILE A 261 6.76 -27.36 -1.93
C ILE A 261 7.65 -26.14 -2.05
N TRP A 262 8.05 -25.62 -0.91
CA TRP A 262 8.96 -24.49 -0.76
C TRP A 262 10.33 -24.94 -0.32
N THR A 263 11.36 -24.30 -0.84
CA THR A 263 12.77 -24.52 -0.50
C THR A 263 13.38 -23.20 -0.05
N GLN A 264 14.09 -23.21 1.08
CA GLN A 264 14.83 -22.05 1.52
C GLN A 264 15.99 -21.79 0.55
N SER A 265 16.11 -20.56 0.08
CA SER A 265 17.17 -20.14 -0.84
C SER A 265 18.23 -19.33 -0.13
N GLY A 266 19.49 -19.61 -0.45
CA GLY A 266 20.63 -18.84 0.06
C GLY A 266 20.88 -18.98 1.57
N GLY A 267 20.40 -20.05 2.21
CA GLY A 267 20.71 -20.33 3.62
C GLY A 267 22.23 -20.31 3.85
N SER A 268 22.68 -19.58 4.87
CA SER A 268 24.09 -19.29 5.22
C SER A 268 24.88 -18.38 4.25
N THR A 269 24.33 -18.01 3.09
CA THR A 269 24.99 -17.12 2.12
C THR A 269 24.31 -15.76 1.97
N LEU A 270 22.99 -15.72 2.19
CA LEU A 270 22.19 -14.50 2.26
C LEU A 270 21.97 -14.11 3.72
N PRO A 271 21.67 -12.82 4.00
CA PRO A 271 21.27 -12.39 5.34
C PRO A 271 20.11 -13.22 5.87
N ASP A 272 20.33 -13.88 7.00
CA ASP A 272 19.34 -14.64 7.77
C ASP A 272 19.66 -14.39 9.24
N THR A 273 19.09 -13.32 9.78
CA THR A 273 19.41 -12.82 11.12
C THR A 273 18.25 -13.06 12.06
N SER A 274 18.52 -13.58 13.25
CA SER A 274 17.50 -13.72 14.29
C SER A 274 16.93 -12.38 14.78
N ALA A 275 17.51 -11.24 14.37
CA ALA A 275 17.24 -9.91 14.92
C ALA A 275 16.21 -9.09 14.12
N HIS A 276 15.59 -9.64 13.07
CA HIS A 276 14.62 -8.93 12.20
C HIS A 276 15.17 -7.61 11.63
N SER A 277 16.50 -7.49 11.57
CA SER A 277 17.21 -6.23 11.28
C SER A 277 17.66 -6.12 9.82
N LEU A 278 17.32 -7.13 9.00
CA LEU A 278 17.64 -7.21 7.57
C LEU A 278 16.46 -7.86 6.85
N MET A 279 15.32 -7.17 6.85
CA MET A 279 14.11 -7.68 6.20
C MET A 279 14.33 -7.80 4.69
N VAL A 280 13.75 -8.81 4.07
CA VAL A 280 13.64 -8.83 2.60
C VAL A 280 12.66 -7.73 2.18
N ASN A 281 13.14 -6.76 1.42
CA ASN A 281 12.34 -5.59 1.05
C ASN A 281 11.60 -5.79 -0.27
N SER A 282 12.26 -6.37 -1.29
CA SER A 282 11.62 -6.63 -2.58
C SER A 282 12.35 -7.69 -3.41
N PHE A 283 11.61 -8.24 -4.38
CA PHE A 283 12.13 -9.14 -5.39
C PHE A 283 11.96 -8.54 -6.79
N TRP A 284 12.94 -8.75 -7.65
CA TRP A 284 12.76 -8.71 -9.10
C TRP A 284 13.03 -10.10 -9.66
N VAL A 285 11.98 -10.79 -10.11
CA VAL A 285 12.05 -12.15 -10.66
C VAL A 285 12.27 -12.05 -12.17
N GLN A 286 13.32 -12.67 -12.68
CA GLN A 286 13.61 -12.70 -14.12
C GLN A 286 12.53 -13.53 -14.83
N PRO A 287 11.76 -12.95 -15.77
CA PRO A 287 10.68 -13.67 -16.45
C PRO A 287 11.16 -14.95 -17.15
N GLY A 288 10.55 -16.09 -16.81
CA GLY A 288 10.78 -17.37 -17.47
C GLY A 288 12.07 -18.06 -17.03
N GLN A 289 12.75 -17.52 -16.02
CA GLN A 289 14.01 -18.05 -15.50
C GLN A 289 13.82 -18.37 -14.02
N PRO A 290 13.31 -19.58 -13.68
CA PRO A 290 12.87 -19.88 -12.33
C PRO A 290 13.95 -19.85 -11.25
N ASN A 291 15.23 -19.80 -11.65
CA ASN A 291 16.37 -19.77 -10.73
C ASN A 291 17.12 -18.43 -10.71
N THR A 292 16.56 -17.39 -11.35
CA THR A 292 17.18 -16.07 -11.40
C THR A 292 16.27 -15.03 -10.77
N VAL A 293 16.68 -14.53 -9.61
CA VAL A 293 15.98 -13.49 -8.86
C VAL A 293 16.98 -12.49 -8.28
N TYR A 294 16.58 -11.24 -8.20
CA TYR A 294 17.31 -10.19 -7.52
C TYR A 294 16.55 -9.81 -6.27
N VAL A 295 17.24 -9.76 -5.13
CA VAL A 295 16.64 -9.55 -3.81
C VAL A 295 17.24 -8.29 -3.21
N THR A 296 16.40 -7.42 -2.67
CA THR A 296 16.84 -6.27 -1.87
C THR A 296 16.51 -6.50 -0.40
N TYR A 297 17.37 -5.98 0.47
CA TYR A 297 17.22 -6.06 1.92
C TYR A 297 17.14 -4.64 2.49
N ALA A 298 16.29 -4.43 3.50
CA ALA A 298 16.23 -3.17 4.25
C ALA A 298 16.81 -3.36 5.65
N GLY A 299 17.71 -2.46 6.04
CA GLY A 299 18.40 -2.39 7.33
C GLY A 299 19.10 -1.06 7.51
#